data_AF-A0A8C8DY72-F1
#
_entry.id   AF-A0A8C8DY72-F1
#
_cell.length_a   1.000
_cell.length_b   1.000
_cell.length_c   1.000
_cell.angle_alpha   90.00
_cell.angle_beta   90.00
_cell.angle_gamma   90.00
#
_symmetry.space_group_name_H-M   'P 1'
#
loop_
_entity.id
_entity.type
_entity.pdbx_description
1 polymer ?
#
loop_
_entity_poly.entity_id
_entity_poly.type
_entity_poly.pdbx_seq_one_letter_code
_entity_poly.pdbx_strand_id
1 'polypeptide(L)'
;MRFHALSLLLILCCVCLAATQVSYDDCCLKYVRKLSRSTQKHAIAYKIQKADGGCNISALVFIMKRGRMICANPNETWAVTLKENLDAKSAKPIPRNSKKPRPLSRKG
;
A
#
# COMPACT_ATOMS: atom_id res chain seq x y z
N MET A 1 14.96 -25.94 -37.18
CA MET A 1 15.73 -25.00 -36.32
C MET A 1 15.15 -23.57 -36.29
N ARG A 2 14.81 -22.94 -37.43
CA ARG A 2 14.32 -21.54 -37.46
C ARG A 2 12.92 -21.34 -36.86
N PHE A 3 12.01 -22.29 -37.09
CA PHE A 3 10.66 -22.26 -36.49
C PHE A 3 10.67 -22.36 -34.96
N HIS A 4 11.56 -23.19 -34.38
CA HIS A 4 11.71 -23.30 -32.93
C HIS A 4 12.25 -22.01 -32.30
N ALA A 5 13.17 -21.33 -32.99
CA ALA A 5 13.67 -20.03 -32.55
C ALA A 5 12.56 -18.97 -32.55
N LEU A 6 11.71 -18.95 -33.58
CA LEU A 6 10.55 -18.06 -33.66
C LEU A 6 9.51 -18.37 -32.57
N SER A 7 9.19 -19.66 -32.34
CA SER A 7 8.24 -20.03 -31.29
C SER A 7 8.76 -19.67 -29.90
N LEU A 8 10.05 -19.90 -29.63
CA LEU A 8 10.67 -19.54 -28.35
C LEU A 8 10.68 -18.02 -28.14
N LEU A 9 10.99 -17.25 -29.18
CA LEU A 9 10.96 -15.79 -29.11
C LEU A 9 9.55 -15.25 -28.81
N LEU A 10 8.54 -15.85 -29.44
CA LEU A 10 7.13 -15.44 -29.27
C LEU A 10 6.62 -15.78 -27.87
N ILE A 11 6.96 -16.96 -27.34
CA ILE A 11 6.65 -17.37 -25.97
C ILE A 11 7.36 -16.46 -24.97
N LEU A 12 8.64 -16.15 -25.19
CA LEU A 12 9.40 -15.26 -24.30
C LEU A 12 8.78 -13.86 -24.27
N CYS A 13 8.36 -13.33 -25.42
CA CYS A 13 7.69 -12.03 -25.52
C CYS A 13 6.34 -12.02 -24.75
N CYS A 14 5.53 -13.06 -24.90
CA CYS A 14 4.29 -13.22 -24.15
C CYS A 14 4.53 -13.30 -22.62
N VAL A 15 5.55 -14.03 -22.19
CA VAL A 15 5.92 -14.13 -20.77
C VAL A 15 6.42 -12.78 -20.24
N CYS A 16 7.21 -12.01 -21.01
CA CYS A 16 7.65 -10.68 -20.62
C CYS A 16 6.48 -9.69 -20.46
N LEU A 17 5.48 -9.76 -21.35
CA LEU A 17 4.27 -8.94 -21.25
C LEU A 17 3.40 -9.34 -20.04
N ALA A 18 3.28 -10.62 -19.73
CA ALA A 18 2.54 -11.10 -18.57
C ALA A 18 3.28 -10.87 -17.24
N ALA A 19 4.61 -10.80 -17.27
CA ALA A 19 5.46 -10.59 -16.10
C ALA A 19 5.54 -9.12 -15.64
N THR A 20 4.86 -8.18 -16.33
CA THR A 20 4.56 -6.90 -15.72
C THR A 20 3.59 -7.16 -14.57
N GLN A 21 4.13 -7.46 -13.40
CA GLN A 21 3.42 -7.35 -12.15
C GLN A 21 3.06 -5.89 -12.01
N VAL A 22 1.91 -5.51 -12.57
CA VAL A 22 1.22 -4.29 -12.19
C VAL A 22 0.85 -4.54 -10.75
N SER A 23 1.77 -4.21 -9.84
CA SER A 23 1.41 -3.84 -8.49
C SER A 23 0.57 -2.60 -8.69
N TYR A 24 -0.72 -2.79 -8.99
CA TYR A 24 -1.71 -1.74 -8.84
C TYR A 24 -1.41 -1.20 -7.44
N ASP A 25 -1.00 0.06 -7.34
CA ASP A 25 -1.18 0.75 -6.09
C ASP A 25 -2.67 0.56 -5.79
N ASP A 26 -2.99 -0.34 -4.85
CA ASP A 26 -4.36 -0.66 -4.45
C ASP A 26 -4.93 0.61 -3.84
N CYS A 27 -5.41 1.51 -4.72
CA CYS A 27 -6.07 2.73 -4.32
C CYS A 27 -7.27 2.31 -3.47
N CYS A 28 -7.45 3.00 -2.34
CA CYS A 28 -8.70 2.87 -1.61
C CYS A 28 -9.85 3.29 -2.54
N LEU A 29 -10.80 2.39 -2.76
CA LEU A 29 -12.05 2.67 -3.47
C LEU A 29 -13.22 2.87 -2.49
N LYS A 30 -13.07 2.37 -1.26
CA LYS A 30 -14.12 2.38 -0.24
C LYS A 30 -13.53 2.59 1.15
N TYR A 31 -14.22 3.37 1.96
CA TYR A 31 -13.90 3.56 3.36
C TYR A 31 -14.61 2.55 4.25
N VAL A 32 -13.92 2.10 5.31
CA VAL A 32 -14.55 1.39 6.41
C VAL A 32 -15.29 2.39 7.29
N ARG A 33 -16.60 2.19 7.47
CA ARG A 33 -17.45 3.08 8.29
C ARG A 33 -17.12 3.02 9.78
N LYS A 34 -16.82 1.83 10.29
CA LYS A 34 -16.53 1.63 11.71
C LYS A 34 -15.50 0.52 11.87
N LEU A 35 -14.46 0.81 12.64
CA LEU A 35 -13.46 -0.17 13.04
C LEU A 35 -13.56 -0.40 14.54
N SER A 36 -13.50 -1.67 14.98
CA SER A 36 -13.54 -1.98 16.41
C SER A 36 -12.30 -1.42 17.10
N ARG A 37 -12.44 -0.93 18.34
CA ARG A 37 -11.30 -0.41 19.14
C ARG A 37 -10.21 -1.48 19.33
N SER A 38 -10.59 -2.76 19.43
CA SER A 38 -9.63 -3.87 19.52
C SER A 38 -8.82 -3.99 18.22
N THR A 39 -9.48 -3.90 17.07
CA THR A 39 -8.81 -3.93 15.76
C THR A 39 -7.88 -2.73 15.60
N GLN A 40 -8.30 -1.52 15.96
CA GLN A 40 -7.47 -0.31 15.90
C GLN A 40 -6.13 -0.47 16.63
N LYS A 41 -6.09 -1.13 17.79
CA LYS A 41 -4.85 -1.39 18.56
C LYS A 41 -3.83 -2.25 17.81
N HIS A 42 -4.26 -3.06 16.85
CA HIS A 42 -3.40 -3.93 16.04
C HIS A 42 -2.83 -3.24 14.80
N ALA A 43 -3.17 -1.98 14.56
CA ALA A 43 -2.52 -1.19 13.52
C ALA A 43 -1.06 -0.96 13.92
N ILE A 44 -0.15 -1.21 12.99
CA ILE A 44 1.30 -1.09 13.20
C ILE A 44 1.88 0.11 12.46
N ALA A 45 1.25 0.52 11.36
CA ALA A 45 1.68 1.63 10.53
C ALA A 45 0.46 2.18 9.78
N TYR A 46 0.64 3.35 9.17
CA TYR A 46 -0.34 3.92 8.26
C TYR A 46 0.37 4.56 7.07
N LYS A 47 -0.36 4.71 5.95
CA LYS A 47 0.04 5.45 4.75
C LYS A 47 -1.05 6.47 4.43
N ILE A 48 -0.65 7.67 4.04
CA ILE A 48 -1.58 8.69 3.58
C ILE A 48 -1.67 8.56 2.05
N GLN A 49 -2.88 8.37 1.54
CA GLN A 49 -3.20 8.39 0.12
C GLN A 49 -3.77 9.77 -0.23
N LYS A 50 -3.14 10.43 -1.20
CA LYS A 50 -3.61 11.70 -1.78
C LYS A 50 -4.42 11.45 -3.04
N ALA A 51 -5.30 12.38 -3.37
CA ALA A 51 -6.12 12.34 -4.57
C ALA A 51 -5.43 13.08 -5.74
N ASP A 52 -4.24 12.62 -6.15
CA ASP A 52 -3.37 13.33 -7.10
C ASP A 52 -3.47 12.78 -8.55
N GLY A 53 -4.67 12.36 -8.98
CA GLY A 53 -4.96 11.87 -10.34
C GLY A 53 -4.74 10.36 -10.56
N GLY A 54 -3.88 9.71 -9.77
CA GLY A 54 -3.73 8.24 -9.76
C GLY A 54 -4.77 7.51 -8.89
N CYS A 55 -5.20 8.14 -7.79
CA CYS A 55 -6.34 7.71 -6.99
C CYS A 55 -7.33 8.87 -6.89
N ASN A 56 -8.63 8.59 -7.00
CA ASN A 56 -9.67 9.63 -7.00
C ASN A 56 -10.07 10.10 -5.58
N ILE A 57 -9.65 9.39 -4.53
CA ILE A 57 -10.06 9.68 -3.16
C ILE A 57 -8.87 9.76 -2.20
N SER A 58 -8.96 10.65 -1.22
CA SER A 58 -7.98 10.79 -0.14
C SER A 58 -8.31 9.81 1.00
N ALA A 59 -7.34 9.02 1.42
CA ALA A 59 -7.57 7.96 2.40
C ALA A 59 -6.41 7.78 3.37
N LEU A 60 -6.71 7.39 4.60
CA LEU A 60 -5.74 6.84 5.54
C LEU A 60 -5.75 5.32 5.41
N VAL A 61 -4.64 4.75 4.96
CA VAL A 61 -4.47 3.31 4.80
C VAL A 61 -3.73 2.78 6.02
N PHE A 62 -4.45 2.13 6.92
CA PHE A 62 -3.89 1.49 8.10
C PHE A 62 -3.37 0.10 7.76
N ILE A 63 -2.12 -0.17 8.13
CA ILE A 63 -1.47 -1.47 7.97
C ILE A 63 -1.56 -2.20 9.30
N MET A 64 -2.20 -3.36 9.28
CA MET A 64 -2.41 -4.20 10.46
C MET A 64 -1.26 -5.18 10.64
N LYS A 65 -1.03 -5.64 11.88
CA LYS A 65 0.01 -6.65 12.20
C LYS A 65 -0.06 -7.91 11.32
N ARG A 66 -1.26 -8.29 10.87
CA ARG A 66 -1.49 -9.46 10.00
C ARG A 66 -1.33 -9.18 8.50
N GLY A 67 -0.72 -8.04 8.12
CA GLY A 67 -0.55 -7.63 6.73
C GLY A 67 -1.82 -7.15 6.03
N ARG A 68 -2.96 -7.10 6.72
CA ARG A 68 -4.20 -6.54 6.18
C ARG A 68 -4.10 -5.02 6.11
N MET A 69 -4.62 -4.43 5.04
CA MET A 69 -4.72 -2.99 4.86
C MET A 69 -6.17 -2.54 5.02
N ILE A 70 -6.39 -1.43 5.72
CA ILE A 70 -7.73 -0.89 5.99
C ILE A 70 -7.76 0.57 5.56
N CYS A 71 -8.67 0.89 4.64
CA CYS A 71 -8.94 2.24 4.18
C CYS A 71 -9.90 2.96 5.13
N ALA A 72 -9.50 4.12 5.62
CA ALA A 72 -10.30 5.00 6.46
C ALA A 72 -10.40 6.40 5.84
N ASN A 73 -11.52 7.06 6.09
CA ASN A 73 -11.72 8.44 5.66
C ASN A 73 -10.92 9.36 6.59
N PRO A 74 -10.10 10.30 6.08
CA PRO A 74 -9.37 11.26 6.90
C PRO A 74 -10.27 12.17 7.74
N ASN A 75 -11.55 12.32 7.40
CA ASN A 75 -12.51 13.16 8.13
C ASN A 75 -13.16 12.43 9.33
N GLU A 76 -12.91 11.13 9.50
CA GLU A 76 -13.45 10.35 10.61
C GLU A 76 -12.61 10.53 11.87
N THR A 77 -13.25 10.88 12.99
CA THR A 77 -12.57 11.13 14.28
C THR A 77 -11.74 9.94 14.74
N TRP A 78 -12.27 8.73 14.62
CA TRP A 78 -11.55 7.51 15.00
C TRP A 78 -10.30 7.26 14.16
N ALA A 79 -10.32 7.68 12.89
CA ALA A 79 -9.19 7.51 11.97
C ALA A 79 -8.08 8.50 12.31
N VAL A 80 -8.43 9.77 12.58
CA VAL A 80 -7.50 10.80 13.03
C VAL A 80 -6.85 10.39 14.36
N THR A 81 -7.64 9.99 15.36
CA THR A 81 -7.10 9.53 16.65
C THR A 81 -6.20 8.31 16.50
N LEU A 82 -6.53 7.37 15.60
CA LEU A 82 -5.66 6.22 15.36
C LEU A 82 -4.33 6.62 14.73
N LYS A 83 -4.34 7.55 13.77
CA LYS A 83 -3.13 8.13 13.18
C LYS A 83 -2.24 8.76 14.24
N GLU A 84 -2.80 9.61 15.10
CA GLU A 84 -2.07 10.29 16.18
C GLU A 84 -1.44 9.30 17.17
N ASN A 85 -2.16 8.23 17.52
CA ASN A 85 -1.63 7.17 18.37
C ASN A 85 -0.44 6.42 17.72
N LEU A 86 -0.45 6.25 16.40
CA LEU A 86 0.65 5.65 15.66
C LEU A 86 1.84 6.63 15.57
N ASP A 87 1.58 7.91 15.36
CA ASP A 87 2.60 8.96 15.38
C ASP A 87 3.31 9.02 16.74
N ALA A 88 2.55 9.01 17.84
CA ALA A 88 3.08 8.99 19.20
C ALA A 88 3.92 7.72 19.50
N LYS A 89 3.53 6.56 18.94
CA LYS A 89 4.33 5.33 19.03
C LYS A 89 5.63 5.43 18.24
N SER A 90 5.61 6.09 17.09
CA SER A 90 6.77 6.26 16.21
C SER A 90 7.78 7.29 16.71
N ALA A 91 7.35 8.23 17.54
CA ALA A 91 8.22 9.17 18.24
C ALA A 91 9.04 8.53 19.38
N LYS A 92 8.69 7.32 19.83
CA LYS A 92 9.60 6.49 20.64
C LYS A 92 10.58 5.76 19.70
N PRO A 93 11.85 5.56 20.06
CA PRO A 93 12.80 4.88 19.19
C PRO A 93 12.32 3.45 18.91
N ILE A 94 11.76 3.22 17.72
CA ILE A 94 11.34 1.89 17.26
C ILE A 94 12.62 1.09 16.93
N PRO A 95 12.77 -0.16 17.41
CA PRO A 95 13.85 -1.05 16.96
C PRO A 95 13.71 -1.26 15.44
N ARG A 96 14.77 -0.95 14.71
CA ARG A 96 14.87 -0.90 13.25
C ARG A 96 14.60 -2.27 12.57
N ASN A 97 13.34 -2.71 12.47
CA ASN A 97 13.02 -3.88 11.63
C ASN A 97 11.71 -3.80 10.83
N SER A 98 11.04 -2.65 10.79
CA SER A 98 10.01 -2.39 9.78
C SER A 98 10.71 -1.92 8.50
N LYS A 99 10.79 -2.81 7.50
CA LYS A 99 11.32 -2.52 6.15
C LYS A 99 10.83 -1.15 5.67
N LYS A 100 11.75 -0.18 5.64
CA LYS A 100 11.55 1.15 5.08
C LYS A 100 11.07 0.96 3.62
N PRO A 101 9.92 1.50 3.20
CA PRO A 101 9.59 1.56 1.78
C PRO A 101 10.74 2.30 1.08
N ARG A 102 11.29 1.66 0.05
CA ARG A 102 12.42 2.17 -0.72
C ARG A 102 12.03 3.55 -1.28
N PRO A 103 12.82 4.62 -1.09
CA PRO A 103 12.51 5.90 -1.69
C PRO A 103 12.51 5.72 -3.21
N LEU A 104 11.38 6.00 -3.86
CA LEU A 104 11.28 5.92 -5.30
C LEU A 104 12.09 7.08 -5.87
N SER A 105 13.28 6.74 -6.36
CA SER A 105 14.23 7.66 -6.94
C SER A 105 13.63 8.27 -8.21
N ARG A 106 13.48 9.59 -8.17
CA ARG A 106 13.13 10.45 -9.29
C ARG A 106 14.18 10.26 -10.38
N LYS A 107 13.82 9.73 -11.56
CA LYS A 107 14.65 9.79 -12.76
C LYS A 107 14.04 10.82 -13.70
N GLY A 108 14.84 11.84 -14.01
CA GLY A 108 14.52 12.91 -14.95
C GLY A 108 14.76 12.53 -16.39
#